data_AF-A0A1M7RQG4-F1
#
_entry.id   AF-A0A1M7RQG4-F1
#
_cell.length_a   1.000
_cell.length_b   1.000
_cell.length_c   1.000
_cell.angle_alpha   90.00
_cell.angle_beta   90.00
_cell.angle_gamma   90.00
#
_symmetry.space_group_name_H-M   'P 1'
#
loop_
_entity.id
_entity.type
_entity.pdbx_description
1 polymer ?
#
loop_
_entity_poly.entity_id
_entity_poly.type
_entity_poly.pdbx_seq_one_letter_code
_entity_poly.pdbx_strand_id
1 'polypeptide(L)'
;MKTIISILNRYKFAIILLVVSIAVGFIKPQTGERIFAITKENTLEMLAIVPPIFILLGLLDVWVPKETMVKYMGQGSGIRGSLLAFILGSAAAGPLYAAFPVAGILKDKGSTLFNIFIFIGAWSTTKLPLLLFESASLGINFTLLRLLLNIVGIVVIAFLLKNEKLEHIG
;
A
#
# COMPACT_ATOMS: atom_id res chain seq x y z
N MET A 1 -20.48 23.96 -19.24
CA MET A 1 -21.19 22.68 -19.50
C MET A 1 -20.25 21.49 -19.70
N LYS A 2 -19.22 21.57 -20.58
CA LYS A 2 -18.24 20.47 -20.80
C LYS A 2 -17.50 20.00 -19.55
N THR A 3 -17.15 20.90 -18.63
CA THR A 3 -16.47 20.57 -17.36
C THR A 3 -17.33 19.73 -16.41
N ILE A 4 -18.63 20.04 -16.32
CA ILE A 4 -19.58 19.32 -15.46
C ILE A 4 -19.80 17.89 -15.99
N ILE A 5 -19.94 17.74 -17.31
CA ILE A 5 -20.09 16.43 -17.97
C ILE A 5 -18.83 15.57 -17.79
N SER A 6 -17.64 16.19 -17.84
CA SER A 6 -16.37 15.52 -17.55
C SER A 6 -16.29 15.01 -16.11
N ILE A 7 -16.69 15.83 -15.14
CA ILE A 7 -16.72 15.44 -13.72
C ILE A 7 -17.73 14.30 -13.49
N LEU A 8 -18.94 14.41 -14.04
CA LEU A 8 -19.96 13.37 -13.97
C LEU A 8 -19.47 12.03 -14.53
N ASN A 9 -18.81 12.05 -15.70
CA ASN A 9 -18.25 10.82 -16.28
C ASN A 9 -17.08 10.25 -15.46
N ARG A 10 -16.27 11.12 -14.84
CA ARG A 10 -15.15 10.71 -13.97
C ARG A 10 -15.62 10.03 -12.69
N TYR A 11 -16.71 10.52 -12.10
CA TYR A 11 -17.26 10.01 -10.83
C TYR A 11 -18.53 9.18 -11.00
N LYS A 12 -18.86 8.74 -12.22
CA LYS A 12 -20.10 8.02 -12.52
C LYS A 12 -20.34 6.84 -11.58
N PHE A 13 -19.31 6.09 -11.24
CA PHE A 13 -19.41 4.95 -10.33
C PHE A 13 -19.71 5.37 -8.90
N ALA A 14 -19.07 6.43 -8.39
CA ALA A 14 -19.34 6.97 -7.07
C ALA A 14 -20.76 7.54 -6.98
N ILE A 15 -21.21 8.23 -8.03
CA ILE A 15 -22.57 8.79 -8.11
C ILE A 15 -23.62 7.68 -8.17
N ILE A 16 -23.40 6.65 -8.99
CA ILE A 16 -24.28 5.47 -9.05
C ILE A 16 -24.36 4.79 -7.68
N LEU A 17 -23.23 4.55 -7.03
CA LEU A 17 -23.20 3.96 -5.69
C LEU A 17 -23.94 4.81 -4.67
N LEU A 18 -23.77 6.13 -4.71
CA LEU A 18 -24.46 7.06 -3.81
C LEU A 18 -25.98 7.02 -4.03
N VAL A 19 -26.43 7.01 -5.29
CA VAL A 19 -27.86 6.88 -5.62
C VAL A 19 -28.42 5.53 -5.15
N VAL A 20 -27.68 4.43 -5.33
CA VAL A 20 -28.07 3.10 -4.83
C VAL A 20 -28.14 3.09 -3.30
N SER A 21 -27.16 3.67 -2.61
CA SER A 21 -27.16 3.78 -1.14
C SER A 21 -28.36 4.56 -0.62
N ILE A 22 -28.71 5.67 -1.28
CA ILE A 22 -29.91 6.46 -0.94
C ILE A 22 -31.18 5.66 -1.20
N ALA A 23 -31.30 5.00 -2.35
CA ALA A 23 -32.46 4.17 -2.68
C ALA A 23 -32.64 3.01 -1.68
N VAL A 24 -31.55 2.34 -1.28
CA VAL A 24 -31.58 1.31 -0.24
C VAL A 24 -31.98 1.91 1.11
N GLY A 25 -31.56 3.12 1.44
CA GLY A 25 -31.98 3.82 2.66
C GLY A 25 -33.48 4.10 2.70
N PHE A 26 -34.12 4.40 1.57
CA PHE A 26 -35.57 4.56 1.50
C PHE A 26 -36.33 3.23 1.59
N ILE A 27 -35.80 2.13 1.04
CA ILE A 27 -36.47 0.81 1.03
C ILE A 27 -36.27 0.07 2.36
N LYS A 28 -35.06 0.16 2.94
CA LYS A 28 -34.66 -0.49 4.20
C LYS A 28 -33.87 0.49 5.06
N PRO A 29 -34.53 1.32 5.89
CA PRO A 29 -33.87 2.38 6.66
C PRO A 29 -32.75 1.84 7.57
N GLN A 30 -32.95 0.68 8.19
CA GLN A 30 -31.93 0.02 9.03
C GLN A 30 -30.65 -0.35 8.26
N THR A 31 -30.78 -0.76 6.98
CA THR A 31 -29.62 -1.06 6.13
C THR A 31 -28.99 0.22 5.60
N GLY A 32 -29.81 1.23 5.27
CA GLY A 32 -29.33 2.55 4.86
C GLY A 32 -28.48 3.24 5.92
N GLU A 33 -28.96 3.31 7.15
CA GLU A 33 -28.20 3.88 8.28
C GLU A 33 -26.86 3.19 8.46
N ARG A 34 -26.83 1.85 8.37
CA ARG A 34 -25.58 1.08 8.44
C ARG A 34 -24.63 1.39 7.30
N ILE A 35 -25.13 1.54 6.07
CA ILE A 35 -24.32 1.94 4.91
C ILE A 35 -23.71 3.32 5.15
N PHE A 36 -24.51 4.31 5.56
CA PHE A 36 -24.02 5.66 5.82
C PHE A 36 -23.01 5.70 6.98
N ALA A 37 -23.25 4.95 8.06
CA ALA A 37 -22.32 4.84 9.17
C ALA A 37 -20.97 4.28 8.73
N ILE A 38 -20.96 3.14 8.03
CA ILE A 38 -19.74 2.50 7.52
C ILE A 38 -19.02 3.42 6.53
N THR A 39 -19.73 4.07 5.61
CA THR A 39 -19.12 5.02 4.66
C THR A 39 -18.48 6.20 5.38
N LYS A 40 -19.15 6.75 6.40
CA LYS A 40 -18.61 7.86 7.20
C LYS A 40 -17.37 7.43 7.98
N GLU A 41 -17.44 6.29 8.67
CA GLU A 41 -16.31 5.72 9.43
C GLU A 41 -15.10 5.48 8.52
N ASN A 42 -15.28 4.78 7.40
CA ASN A 42 -14.21 4.52 6.44
C ASN A 42 -13.62 5.82 5.88
N THR A 43 -14.47 6.81 5.56
CA THR A 43 -13.99 8.11 5.04
C THR A 43 -13.15 8.85 6.08
N LEU A 44 -13.61 8.87 7.33
CA LEU A 44 -12.88 9.50 8.44
C LEU A 44 -11.58 8.75 8.74
N GLU A 45 -11.58 7.42 8.71
CA GLU A 45 -10.38 6.60 8.89
C GLU A 45 -9.34 6.90 7.81
N MET A 46 -9.76 6.93 6.53
CA MET A 46 -8.88 7.28 5.41
C MET A 46 -8.30 8.70 5.56
N LEU A 47 -9.12 9.68 5.97
CA LEU A 47 -8.65 11.05 6.20
C LEU A 47 -7.71 11.15 7.41
N ALA A 48 -8.00 10.45 8.50
CA ALA A 48 -7.19 10.46 9.71
C ALA A 48 -5.80 9.83 9.51
N ILE A 49 -5.66 8.92 8.54
CA ILE A 49 -4.40 8.26 8.21
C ILE A 49 -3.48 9.16 7.37
N VAL A 50 -4.02 10.13 6.63
CA VAL A 50 -3.23 11.02 5.77
C VAL A 50 -2.21 11.86 6.56
N PRO A 51 -2.58 12.63 7.62
CA PRO A 51 -1.61 13.45 8.34
C PRO A 51 -0.43 12.67 8.94
N PRO A 52 -0.65 11.53 9.64
CA PRO A 52 0.44 10.68 10.13
C PRO A 52 1.38 10.22 9.02
N ILE A 53 0.86 9.82 7.85
CA ILE A 53 1.71 9.42 6.71
C ILE A 53 2.59 10.59 6.29
N PHE A 54 2.02 11.79 6.10
CA PHE A 54 2.82 12.96 5.69
C PHE A 54 3.89 13.35 6.72
N ILE A 55 3.62 13.19 8.01
CA ILE A 55 4.64 13.37 9.05
C ILE A 55 5.74 12.33 8.91
N LEU A 56 5.38 11.04 8.77
CA LEU A 56 6.36 9.96 8.57
C LEU A 56 7.18 10.15 7.29
N LEU A 57 6.57 10.68 6.23
CA LEU A 57 7.26 11.05 5.00
C LEU A 57 8.29 12.15 5.24
N GLY A 58 7.90 13.23 5.91
CA GLY A 58 8.83 14.31 6.25
C GLY A 58 9.97 13.84 7.14
N LEU A 59 9.66 12.98 8.13
CA LEU A 59 10.68 12.37 8.97
C LEU A 59 11.63 11.48 8.16
N LEU A 60 11.12 10.60 7.30
CA LEU A 60 11.97 9.76 6.44
C LEU A 60 12.81 10.62 5.47
N ASP A 61 12.27 11.75 5.02
CA ASP A 61 12.98 12.66 4.15
C ASP A 61 14.19 13.32 4.86
N VAL A 62 14.00 13.78 6.09
CA VAL A 62 15.06 14.42 6.88
C VAL A 62 16.03 13.41 7.49
N TRP A 63 15.52 12.27 7.96
CA TRP A 63 16.26 11.37 8.86
C TRP A 63 17.16 10.38 8.13
N VAL A 64 16.84 10.04 6.88
CA VAL A 64 17.64 9.11 6.07
C VAL A 64 18.29 9.87 4.90
N PRO A 65 19.59 10.20 4.96
CA PRO A 65 20.28 10.88 3.88
C PRO A 65 20.16 10.11 2.56
N LYS A 66 20.08 10.85 1.44
CA LYS A 66 19.97 10.25 0.10
C LYS A 66 21.15 9.33 -0.19
N GLU A 67 22.35 9.69 0.27
CA GLU A 67 23.58 8.92 0.09
C GLU A 67 23.48 7.54 0.76
N THR A 68 22.90 7.48 1.97
CA THR A 68 22.64 6.24 2.69
C THR A 68 21.63 5.38 1.93
N MET A 69 20.56 5.98 1.41
CA MET A 69 19.56 5.26 0.63
C MET A 69 20.16 4.66 -0.65
N VAL A 70 20.94 5.45 -1.39
CA VAL A 70 21.65 4.97 -2.59
C VAL A 70 22.64 3.85 -2.25
N LYS A 71 23.39 3.99 -1.16
CA LYS A 71 24.38 2.98 -0.72
C LYS A 71 23.74 1.64 -0.36
N TYR A 72 22.63 1.65 0.35
CA TYR A 72 22.03 0.43 0.93
C TYR A 72 20.84 -0.12 0.14
N MET A 73 20.12 0.71 -0.62
CA MET A 73 18.94 0.32 -1.38
C MET A 73 19.00 0.72 -2.86
N GLY A 74 20.04 1.44 -3.27
CA GLY A 74 20.27 1.85 -4.66
C GLY A 74 20.99 0.80 -5.52
N GLN A 75 21.45 1.25 -6.68
CA GLN A 75 22.07 0.38 -7.69
C GLN A 75 23.37 -0.23 -7.12
N GLY A 76 23.49 -1.56 -7.15
CA GLY A 76 24.62 -2.27 -6.55
C GLY A 76 24.40 -2.75 -5.10
N SER A 77 23.25 -2.46 -4.48
CA SER A 77 22.93 -2.96 -3.12
C SER A 77 22.84 -4.49 -3.01
N GLY A 78 22.63 -5.18 -4.14
CA GLY A 78 22.42 -6.62 -4.20
C GLY A 78 21.33 -7.09 -3.22
N ILE A 79 21.56 -8.26 -2.62
CA ILE A 79 20.64 -8.90 -1.66
C ILE A 79 20.46 -8.06 -0.39
N ARG A 80 21.47 -7.26 0.02
CA ARG A 80 21.39 -6.44 1.23
C ARG A 80 20.26 -5.41 1.13
N GLY A 81 20.09 -4.79 -0.04
CA GLY A 81 19.00 -3.84 -0.27
C GLY A 81 17.63 -4.50 -0.28
N SER A 82 17.50 -5.69 -0.86
CA SER A 82 16.27 -6.46 -0.84
C SER A 82 15.85 -6.85 0.58
N LEU A 83 16.81 -7.30 1.40
CA LEU A 83 16.56 -7.65 2.79
C LEU A 83 16.11 -6.43 3.61
N LEU A 84 16.78 -5.29 3.44
CA LEU A 84 16.40 -4.04 4.10
C LEU A 84 15.01 -3.58 3.66
N ALA A 85 14.71 -3.61 2.36
CA ALA A 85 13.38 -3.31 1.84
C ALA A 85 12.29 -4.19 2.46
N PHE A 86 12.55 -5.49 2.56
CA PHE A 86 11.62 -6.45 3.14
C PHE A 86 11.38 -6.19 4.63
N ILE A 87 12.44 -5.93 5.40
CA ILE A 87 12.34 -5.62 6.83
C ILE A 87 11.56 -4.32 7.04
N LEU A 88 11.91 -3.26 6.30
CA LEU A 88 11.22 -1.96 6.38
C LEU A 88 9.74 -2.08 6.03
N GLY A 89 9.41 -2.84 4.97
CA GLY A 89 8.02 -3.08 4.59
C GLY A 89 7.25 -3.93 5.61
N SER A 90 7.89 -4.95 6.19
CA SER A 90 7.25 -5.83 7.19
C SER A 90 7.03 -5.15 8.54
N ALA A 91 7.91 -4.22 8.91
CA ALA A 91 7.81 -3.43 10.13
C ALA A 91 6.77 -2.31 10.04
N ALA A 92 6.38 -1.93 8.82
CA ALA A 92 5.42 -0.87 8.60
C ALA A 92 3.98 -1.30 8.95
N ALA A 93 3.31 -0.47 9.74
CA ALA A 93 1.93 -0.68 10.15
C ALA A 93 0.98 0.24 9.35
N GLY A 94 -0.28 -0.19 9.26
CA GLY A 94 -1.34 0.57 8.58
C GLY A 94 -1.66 0.07 7.17
N PRO A 95 -2.61 0.72 6.49
CA PRO A 95 -3.13 0.25 5.20
C PRO A 95 -2.09 0.31 4.08
N LEU A 96 -2.27 -0.53 3.05
CA LEU A 96 -1.31 -0.61 1.93
C LEU A 96 -1.17 0.71 1.16
N TYR A 97 -2.25 1.50 1.07
CA TYR A 97 -2.18 2.78 0.37
C TYR A 97 -1.19 3.77 1.00
N ALA A 98 -0.86 3.60 2.28
CA ALA A 98 0.15 4.38 2.99
C ALA A 98 1.58 4.11 2.51
N ALA A 99 1.82 2.95 1.89
CA ALA A 99 3.13 2.56 1.39
C ALA A 99 3.53 3.33 0.13
N PHE A 100 2.56 3.81 -0.67
CA PHE A 100 2.86 4.44 -1.97
C PHE A 100 3.58 5.79 -1.85
N PRO A 101 3.18 6.72 -0.96
CA PRO A 101 3.94 7.94 -0.74
C PRO A 101 5.38 7.65 -0.29
N VAL A 102 5.57 6.65 0.58
CA VAL A 102 6.91 6.24 1.06
C VAL A 102 7.73 5.66 -0.08
N ALA A 103 7.12 4.83 -0.93
CA ALA A 103 7.74 4.31 -2.13
C ALA A 103 8.15 5.42 -3.11
N GLY A 104 7.38 6.51 -3.20
CA GLY A 104 7.74 7.72 -3.92
C GLY A 104 9.06 8.32 -3.42
N ILE A 105 9.20 8.52 -2.11
CA ILE A 105 10.45 9.04 -1.52
C ILE A 105 11.61 8.08 -1.73
N LEU A 106 11.41 6.77 -1.53
CA LEU A 106 12.45 5.77 -1.79
C LEU A 106 12.96 5.85 -3.23
N LYS A 107 12.04 6.04 -4.19
CA LYS A 107 12.37 6.25 -5.60
C LYS A 107 13.19 7.54 -5.79
N ASP A 108 12.74 8.65 -5.23
CA ASP A 108 13.40 9.96 -5.40
C ASP A 108 14.79 10.01 -4.73
N LYS A 109 14.97 9.21 -3.67
CA LYS A 109 16.25 8.99 -2.98
C LYS A 109 17.14 7.93 -3.64
N GLY A 110 16.76 7.40 -4.80
CA GLY A 110 17.62 6.54 -5.61
C GLY A 110 17.60 5.05 -5.23
N SER A 111 16.59 4.59 -4.49
CA SER A 111 16.35 3.16 -4.31
C SER A 111 15.98 2.51 -5.65
N THR A 112 16.43 1.27 -5.86
CA THR A 112 16.05 0.52 -7.07
C THR A 112 14.55 0.21 -7.06
N LEU A 113 13.93 0.17 -8.25
CA LEU A 113 12.52 -0.23 -8.39
C LEU A 113 12.27 -1.64 -7.84
N PHE A 114 13.23 -2.54 -8.00
CA PHE A 114 13.16 -3.90 -7.43
C PHE A 114 13.00 -3.87 -5.90
N ASN A 115 13.83 -3.10 -5.21
CA ASN A 115 13.74 -2.95 -3.75
C ASN A 115 12.44 -2.25 -3.34
N ILE A 116 11.96 -1.29 -4.12
CA ILE A 116 10.68 -0.61 -3.85
C ILE A 116 9.50 -1.60 -3.98
N PHE A 117 9.51 -2.48 -4.98
CA PHE A 117 8.47 -3.50 -5.12
C PHE A 117 8.53 -4.55 -4.01
N ILE A 118 9.74 -4.94 -3.57
CA ILE A 118 9.90 -5.80 -2.39
C ILE A 118 9.32 -5.13 -1.14
N PHE A 119 9.60 -3.84 -0.94
CA PHE A 119 9.07 -3.06 0.16
C PHE A 119 7.53 -3.01 0.17
N ILE A 120 6.91 -2.68 -0.97
CA ILE A 120 5.45 -2.63 -1.09
C ILE A 120 4.84 -4.03 -0.89
N GLY A 121 5.46 -5.07 -1.47
CA GLY A 121 5.02 -6.45 -1.33
C GLY A 121 5.06 -6.93 0.12
N ALA A 122 6.15 -6.64 0.82
CA ALA A 122 6.29 -6.94 2.25
C ALA A 122 5.24 -6.21 3.09
N TRP A 123 5.06 -4.90 2.87
CA TRP A 123 3.99 -4.14 3.54
C TRP A 123 2.63 -4.79 3.33
N SER A 124 2.35 -5.32 2.14
CA SER A 124 1.05 -5.95 1.84
C SER A 124 0.79 -7.24 2.63
N THR A 125 1.77 -8.13 2.78
CA THR A 125 1.50 -9.53 3.20
C THR A 125 2.27 -10.02 4.42
N THR A 126 3.32 -9.32 4.85
CA THR A 126 4.26 -9.79 5.90
C THR A 126 4.26 -8.95 7.17
N LYS A 127 3.17 -8.20 7.41
CA LYS A 127 3.01 -7.40 8.64
C LYS A 127 3.11 -8.26 9.89
N LEU A 128 3.89 -7.81 10.88
CA LEU A 128 4.03 -8.52 12.15
C LEU A 128 2.70 -8.80 12.86
N PRO A 129 1.76 -7.83 13.01
CA PRO A 129 0.46 -8.12 13.64
C PRO A 129 -0.34 -9.19 12.91
N LEU A 130 -0.25 -9.25 11.58
CA LEU A 130 -0.92 -10.28 10.78
C LEU A 130 -0.33 -11.66 11.06
N LEU A 131 1.01 -11.77 11.08
CA LEU A 131 1.69 -13.05 11.36
C LEU A 131 1.39 -13.57 12.78
N LEU A 132 1.30 -12.69 13.77
CA LEU A 132 0.92 -13.05 15.13
C LEU A 132 -0.55 -13.50 15.21
N PHE A 133 -1.45 -12.80 14.52
CA PHE A 133 -2.85 -13.19 14.46
C PHE A 133 -3.03 -14.54 13.75
N GLU A 134 -2.32 -14.77 12.65
CA GLU A 134 -2.33 -16.04 11.91
C GLU A 134 -1.77 -17.19 12.75
N SER A 135 -0.66 -16.98 13.45
CA SER A 135 -0.05 -18.03 14.26
C SER A 135 -0.94 -18.43 15.43
N ALA A 136 -1.64 -17.47 16.04
CA ALA A 136 -2.60 -17.72 17.10
C ALA A 136 -3.90 -18.39 16.60
N SER A 137 -4.40 -18.01 15.42
CA SER A 137 -5.73 -18.46 14.94
C SER A 137 -5.67 -19.71 14.06
N LEU A 138 -4.62 -19.85 13.24
CA LEU A 138 -4.48 -20.89 12.21
C LEU A 138 -3.28 -21.81 12.44
N GLY A 139 -2.40 -21.45 13.38
CA GLY A 139 -1.22 -22.24 13.76
C GLY A 139 0.07 -21.81 13.04
N ILE A 140 1.19 -22.17 13.66
CA ILE A 140 2.52 -21.76 13.20
C ILE A 140 2.92 -22.38 11.86
N ASN A 141 2.53 -23.63 11.61
CA ASN A 141 2.85 -24.33 10.35
C ASN A 141 2.23 -23.64 9.14
N PHE A 142 0.95 -23.25 9.25
CA PHE A 142 0.26 -22.48 8.21
C PHE A 142 0.93 -21.12 7.98
N THR A 143 1.23 -20.42 9.08
CA THR A 143 1.83 -19.08 9.05
C THR A 143 3.19 -19.10 8.34
N LEU A 144 4.06 -20.05 8.67
CA LEU A 144 5.38 -20.18 8.04
C LEU A 144 5.29 -20.55 6.57
N LEU A 145 4.41 -21.49 6.20
CA LEU A 145 4.19 -21.86 4.80
C LEU A 145 3.70 -20.67 3.97
N ARG A 146 2.69 -19.95 4.48
CA ARG A 146 2.16 -18.74 3.84
C ARG A 146 3.23 -17.67 3.71
N LEU A 147 4.04 -17.45 4.75
CA LEU A 147 5.12 -16.47 4.74
C LEU A 147 6.17 -16.80 3.66
N LEU A 148 6.61 -18.07 3.57
CA LEU A 148 7.55 -18.51 2.56
C LEU A 148 7.02 -18.31 1.14
N LEU A 149 5.77 -18.72 0.88
CA LEU A 149 5.13 -18.52 -0.43
C LEU A 149 5.01 -17.03 -0.78
N ASN A 150 4.68 -16.18 0.20
CA ASN A 150 4.64 -14.73 -0.01
C ASN A 150 6.02 -14.15 -0.33
N ILE A 151 7.07 -14.55 0.37
CA ILE A 151 8.44 -14.07 0.09
C ILE A 151 8.83 -14.40 -1.35
N VAL A 152 8.59 -15.65 -1.79
CA VAL A 152 8.84 -16.06 -3.17
C VAL A 152 7.99 -15.24 -4.15
N GLY A 153 6.69 -15.11 -3.88
CA GLY A 153 5.77 -14.33 -4.71
C GLY A 153 6.19 -12.87 -4.85
N ILE A 154 6.57 -12.21 -3.76
CA ILE A 154 7.05 -10.82 -3.75
C ILE A 154 8.29 -10.66 -4.63
N VAL A 155 9.27 -11.58 -4.50
CA VAL A 155 10.50 -11.53 -5.30
C VAL A 155 10.21 -11.74 -6.78
N VAL A 156 9.34 -12.68 -7.13
CA VAL A 156 8.92 -12.94 -8.52
C VAL A 156 8.20 -11.72 -9.09
N ILE A 157 7.22 -11.16 -8.39
CA ILE A 157 6.49 -9.96 -8.83
C ILE A 157 7.44 -8.77 -8.99
N ALA A 158 8.35 -8.56 -8.05
CA ALA A 158 9.34 -7.49 -8.13
C ALA A 158 10.27 -7.64 -9.34
N PHE A 159 10.64 -8.87 -9.70
CA PHE A 159 11.44 -9.17 -10.88
C PHE A 159 10.67 -8.91 -12.18
N LEU A 160 9.43 -9.38 -12.27
CA LEU A 160 8.57 -9.17 -13.45
C LEU A 160 8.31 -7.69 -13.70
N LEU A 161 7.89 -6.94 -12.68
CA LEU A 161 7.60 -5.50 -12.81
C LEU A 161 8.84 -4.66 -13.11
N LYS A 162 10.03 -5.09 -12.65
CA LYS A 162 11.29 -4.43 -13.01
C LYS A 162 11.53 -4.51 -14.52
N ASN A 163 11.21 -5.64 -15.15
CA ASN A 163 11.49 -5.89 -16.55
C ASN A 163 10.47 -5.18 -17.47
N GLU A 164 9.18 -5.16 -17.13
CA GLU A 164 8.16 -4.43 -17.92
C GLU A 164 8.48 -2.93 -18.07
N LYS A 165 9.06 -2.31 -17.04
CA LYS A 165 9.40 -0.88 -17.09
C LYS A 165 10.58 -0.54 -18.01
N LEU A 166 11.38 -1.53 -18.43
CA LEU A 166 12.46 -1.32 -19.40
C LEU A 166 11.93 -1.30 -20.84
N GLU A 167 10.76 -1.88 -21.13
CA GLU A 167 10.20 -1.93 -22.49
C GLU A 167 9.52 -0.62 -22.92
N HIS A 168 9.09 0.24 -21.98
CA HIS A 168 8.42 1.51 -22.30
C HIS A 168 9.35 2.74 -22.31
N ILE A 169 10.66 2.53 -22.15
CA ILE A 169 11.68 3.61 -22.18
C ILE A 169 12.76 3.33 -23.26
N GLY A 170 12.55 2.29 -24.09
CA GLY A 170 13.39 1.97 -25.26
C GLY A 170 12.86 2.59 -26.55
#